data_AF-A0A0X3WEP4-F1
#
_entry.id   AF-A0A0X3WEP4-F1
#
_cell.length_a   1.000
_cell.length_b   1.000
_cell.length_c   1.000
_cell.angle_alpha   90.00
_cell.angle_beta   90.00
_cell.angle_gamma   90.00
#
_symmetry.space_group_name_H-M   'P 1'
#
loop_
_entity.id
_entity.type
_entity.pdbx_description
1 polymer ?
#
loop_
_entity_poly.entity_id
_entity_poly.type
_entity_poly.pdbx_seq_one_letter_code
_entity_poly.pdbx_strand_id
1 'polypeptide(L)'
;MTAPLPLVEPDIAKLLDHLAAQPALARRLGGVREEWCAREIGDGNVNLVFAVRGPAGAVCVKQAPPYVRAAGPSWPLTPQRVMFEHRALVEHRRHAAPYVPEPLHVDAAGHLLTVEYLEGHTVMRTGLTAGACYPYFAGQAARYLAHTLFFTSDLALPARRKRELASHFEANTAMCQIMEDMVFTEILLPHPRNRWTSPELDADVKELQQDIELKLAVSRLKSRYLTSREALLHGDLHTGSIMVSGPGSGTGTGTEPSIGVIDQEFACYGPMGFDIGTLLAHLLIAYFAAGTHGPDRSEQQNWLLSAVEQLWDDFREHFIRLWRDHADGDAYPAALFAGEAAGALEAERQRHLDELFTESLGFCGAEIIRRIVGFARPADFTTLTDTTVRAEAERRALALARSLVTAPAAYRTAADLTTAARNG
;
A
#
# COMPACT_ATOMS: atom_id res chain seq x y z
N MET A 1 1.25 -29.90 21.79
CA MET A 1 2.15 -29.35 20.76
C MET A 1 2.05 -30.25 19.55
N THR A 2 1.17 -29.93 18.61
CA THR A 2 1.11 -30.58 17.30
C THR A 2 2.23 -30.01 16.45
N ALA A 3 3.06 -30.88 15.85
CA ALA A 3 4.09 -30.45 14.92
C ALA A 3 3.47 -29.61 13.80
N PRO A 4 4.11 -28.51 13.36
CA PRO A 4 3.60 -27.74 12.23
C PRO A 4 3.47 -28.66 11.01
N LEU A 5 2.32 -28.59 10.34
CA LEU A 5 2.15 -29.21 9.03
C LEU A 5 3.27 -28.68 8.12
N PRO A 6 3.97 -29.54 7.37
CA PRO A 6 5.05 -29.08 6.50
C PRO A 6 4.50 -28.05 5.52
N LEU A 7 5.26 -26.97 5.30
CA LEU A 7 5.05 -26.07 4.17
C LEU A 7 5.03 -26.94 2.92
N VAL A 8 3.89 -27.01 2.23
CA VAL A 8 3.83 -27.69 0.93
C VAL A 8 4.67 -26.85 -0.01
N GLU A 9 5.87 -27.33 -0.35
CA GLU A 9 6.68 -26.68 -1.37
C GLU A 9 5.86 -26.60 -2.67
N PRO A 10 5.82 -25.43 -3.31
CA PRO A 10 5.11 -25.24 -4.57
C PRO A 10 5.72 -26.17 -5.64
N ASP A 11 4.89 -26.99 -6.26
CA ASP A 11 5.32 -27.90 -7.33
C ASP A 11 5.58 -27.08 -8.61
N ILE A 12 6.83 -26.64 -8.78
CA ILE A 12 7.27 -25.80 -9.90
C ILE A 12 6.99 -26.49 -11.24
N ALA A 13 7.15 -27.81 -11.32
CA ALA A 13 6.89 -28.54 -12.56
C ALA A 13 5.41 -28.42 -12.95
N LYS A 14 4.50 -28.67 -12.00
CA LYS A 14 3.06 -28.49 -12.22
C LYS A 14 2.68 -27.04 -12.53
N LEU A 15 3.30 -26.07 -11.86
CA LEU A 15 3.06 -24.65 -12.15
C LEU A 15 3.39 -24.34 -13.62
N LEU A 16 4.59 -24.72 -14.06
CA LEU A 16 5.01 -24.44 -15.43
C LEU A 16 4.18 -25.21 -16.46
N ASP A 17 3.78 -26.46 -16.17
CA ASP A 17 2.87 -27.24 -17.04
C ASP A 17 1.50 -26.57 -17.15
N HIS A 18 0.98 -26.04 -16.04
CA HIS A 18 -0.27 -25.29 -16.01
C HIS A 18 -0.17 -24.02 -16.88
N LEU A 19 0.93 -23.26 -16.79
CA LEU A 19 1.15 -22.07 -17.63
C LEU A 19 1.26 -22.44 -19.12
N ALA A 20 1.90 -23.56 -19.45
CA ALA A 20 2.04 -24.04 -20.83
C ALA A 20 0.69 -24.42 -21.46
N ALA A 21 -0.26 -24.86 -20.64
CA ALA A 21 -1.62 -25.14 -21.07
C ALA A 21 -2.43 -23.86 -21.42
N GLN A 22 -1.93 -22.66 -21.07
CA GLN A 22 -2.58 -21.38 -21.38
C GLN A 22 -1.97 -20.75 -22.65
N PRO A 23 -2.67 -20.73 -23.81
CA PRO A 23 -2.06 -20.29 -25.08
C PRO A 23 -1.56 -18.84 -25.08
N ALA A 24 -2.18 -17.95 -24.31
CA ALA A 24 -1.73 -16.56 -24.18
C ALA A 24 -0.39 -16.46 -23.43
N LEU A 25 -0.23 -17.22 -22.34
CA LEU A 25 0.99 -17.23 -21.54
C LEU A 25 2.13 -17.94 -22.27
N ALA A 26 1.83 -19.08 -22.93
CA ALA A 26 2.81 -19.80 -23.74
C ALA A 26 3.37 -18.94 -24.88
N ARG A 27 2.54 -18.14 -25.55
CA ARG A 27 3.01 -17.18 -26.56
C ARG A 27 3.90 -16.08 -25.96
N ARG A 28 3.59 -15.59 -24.75
CA ARG A 28 4.36 -14.53 -24.08
C ARG A 28 5.72 -15.02 -23.59
N LEU A 29 5.78 -16.26 -23.10
CA LEU A 29 7.03 -16.90 -22.64
C LEU A 29 7.89 -17.41 -23.82
N GLY A 30 7.25 -17.82 -24.93
CA GLY A 30 7.91 -18.34 -26.12
C GLY A 30 8.58 -19.69 -25.93
N GLY A 31 9.15 -20.26 -26.99
CA GLY A 31 9.83 -21.57 -26.92
C GLY A 31 8.92 -22.73 -26.50
N VAL A 32 9.53 -23.79 -25.97
CA VAL A 32 8.84 -24.95 -25.39
C VAL A 32 8.94 -24.95 -23.87
N ARG A 33 8.05 -25.71 -23.22
CA ARG A 33 7.90 -25.81 -21.76
C ARG A 33 9.22 -26.14 -21.05
N GLU A 34 10.06 -26.98 -21.63
CA GLU A 34 11.34 -27.43 -21.07
C GLU A 34 12.39 -26.32 -21.00
N GLU A 35 12.22 -25.25 -21.77
CA GLU A 35 13.11 -24.07 -21.80
C GLU A 35 12.72 -23.03 -20.74
N TRP A 36 11.60 -23.23 -20.03
CA TRP A 36 11.12 -22.29 -19.03
C TRP A 36 11.70 -22.59 -17.66
N CYS A 37 12.03 -21.54 -16.92
CA CYS A 37 12.41 -21.64 -15.51
C CYS A 37 11.49 -20.78 -14.64
N ALA A 38 11.24 -21.25 -13.42
CA ALA A 38 10.56 -20.48 -12.39
C ALA A 38 11.49 -20.31 -11.18
N ARG A 39 11.47 -19.12 -10.60
CA ARG A 39 12.15 -18.82 -9.34
C ARG A 39 11.17 -18.14 -8.41
N GLU A 40 11.08 -18.61 -7.18
CA GLU A 40 10.35 -17.91 -6.13
C GLU A 40 11.10 -16.62 -5.77
N ILE A 41 10.39 -15.50 -5.79
CA ILE A 41 10.92 -14.14 -5.62
C ILE A 41 10.17 -13.34 -4.55
N GLY A 42 9.18 -13.96 -3.88
CA GLY A 42 8.34 -13.25 -2.93
C GLY A 42 9.09 -12.93 -1.65
N ASP A 43 9.04 -11.69 -1.21
CA ASP A 43 9.43 -11.26 0.14
C ASP A 43 8.21 -10.82 0.98
N GLY A 44 7.01 -10.85 0.39
CA GLY A 44 5.74 -10.51 1.01
C GLY A 44 5.23 -11.54 2.03
N ASN A 45 4.27 -11.10 2.86
CA ASN A 45 3.83 -11.83 4.05
C ASN A 45 2.77 -12.91 3.81
N VAL A 46 2.06 -12.88 2.69
CA VAL A 46 0.81 -13.65 2.53
C VAL A 46 0.80 -14.57 1.33
N ASN A 47 1.49 -14.27 0.22
CA ASN A 47 1.48 -15.07 -1.00
C ASN A 47 2.88 -15.55 -1.40
N LEU A 48 2.92 -16.64 -2.17
CA LEU A 48 4.10 -17.07 -2.91
C LEU A 48 4.12 -16.33 -4.25
N VAL A 49 5.30 -15.89 -4.69
CA VAL A 49 5.45 -15.14 -5.95
C VAL A 49 6.57 -15.75 -6.76
N PHE A 50 6.31 -16.08 -8.02
CA PHE A 50 7.27 -16.70 -8.93
C PHE A 50 7.53 -15.80 -10.14
N ALA A 51 8.80 -15.54 -10.42
CA ALA A 51 9.22 -15.08 -11.74
C ALA A 51 9.36 -16.29 -12.66
N VAL A 52 8.56 -16.35 -13.71
CA VAL A 52 8.64 -17.39 -14.74
C VAL A 52 9.23 -16.77 -16.00
N ARG A 53 10.33 -17.32 -16.49
CA ARG A 53 11.06 -16.82 -17.66
C ARG A 53 11.11 -17.89 -18.74
N GLY A 54 10.84 -17.47 -19.98
CA GLY A 54 11.03 -18.26 -21.19
C GLY A 54 11.85 -17.47 -22.23
N PRO A 55 12.16 -18.08 -23.39
CA PRO A 55 13.02 -17.45 -24.39
C PRO A 55 12.54 -16.10 -24.94
N ALA A 56 11.22 -15.84 -24.95
CA ALA A 56 10.65 -14.61 -25.49
C ALA A 56 10.32 -13.55 -24.42
N GLY A 57 10.27 -13.92 -23.14
CA GLY A 57 9.86 -12.99 -22.10
C GLY A 57 9.63 -13.62 -20.73
N ALA A 58 8.99 -12.87 -19.85
CA ALA A 58 8.73 -13.27 -18.47
C ALA A 58 7.30 -12.91 -18.03
N VAL A 59 6.79 -13.66 -17.06
CA VAL A 59 5.56 -13.37 -16.32
C VAL A 59 5.78 -13.53 -14.83
N CYS A 60 4.97 -12.84 -14.02
CA CYS A 60 4.94 -13.01 -12.58
C CYS A 60 3.71 -13.82 -12.20
N VAL A 61 3.88 -14.89 -11.43
CA VAL A 61 2.76 -15.72 -10.94
C VAL A 61 2.67 -15.64 -9.44
N LYS A 62 1.53 -15.23 -8.92
CA LYS A 62 1.19 -15.25 -7.50
C LYS A 62 0.33 -16.46 -7.19
N GLN A 63 0.64 -17.12 -6.09
CA GLN A 63 -0.15 -18.22 -5.54
C GLN A 63 -0.50 -17.92 -4.10
N ALA A 64 -1.79 -18.00 -3.78
CA ALA A 64 -2.28 -17.80 -2.42
C ALA A 64 -2.37 -19.14 -1.68
N PRO A 65 -1.47 -19.45 -0.72
CA PRO A 65 -1.65 -20.60 0.16
C PRO A 65 -2.85 -20.41 1.11
N PRO A 66 -3.41 -21.48 1.70
CA PRO A 66 -4.53 -21.39 2.65
C PRO A 66 -4.13 -20.89 4.05
N TYR A 67 -3.05 -20.12 4.15
CA TYR A 67 -2.49 -19.55 5.37
C TYR A 67 -1.67 -18.29 5.06
N VAL A 68 -1.36 -17.49 6.09
CA VAL A 68 -0.41 -16.36 6.00
C VAL A 68 1.00 -16.93 5.81
N ARG A 69 1.64 -16.71 4.66
CA ARG A 69 2.99 -17.22 4.34
C ARG A 69 4.01 -17.00 5.46
N ALA A 70 4.07 -15.79 6.02
CA ALA A 70 5.03 -15.43 7.07
C ALA A 70 4.80 -16.14 8.42
N ALA A 71 3.59 -16.62 8.70
CA ALA A 71 3.23 -17.34 9.93
C ALA A 71 3.04 -18.86 9.72
N GLY A 72 3.01 -19.31 8.47
CA GLY A 72 2.75 -20.69 8.09
C GLY A 72 1.33 -21.16 8.47
N PRO A 73 1.09 -22.49 8.45
CA PRO A 73 -0.23 -23.09 8.71
C PRO A 73 -0.85 -22.75 10.08
N SER A 74 -0.09 -22.16 11.00
CA SER A 74 -0.58 -21.72 12.31
C SER A 74 -1.58 -20.56 12.22
N TRP A 75 -1.60 -19.85 11.09
CA TRP A 75 -2.52 -18.75 10.84
C TRP A 75 -3.25 -18.95 9.50
N PRO A 76 -4.40 -19.66 9.51
CA PRO A 76 -5.21 -19.91 8.32
C PRO A 76 -5.66 -18.60 7.66
N LEU A 77 -5.69 -18.60 6.32
CA LEU A 77 -6.13 -17.47 5.52
C LEU A 77 -6.72 -17.97 4.21
N THR A 78 -7.90 -17.46 3.84
CA THR A 78 -8.57 -17.90 2.61
C THR A 78 -7.71 -17.62 1.37
N PRO A 79 -7.48 -18.61 0.50
CA PRO A 79 -6.74 -18.40 -0.74
C PRO A 79 -7.56 -17.62 -1.77
N GLN A 80 -8.86 -17.41 -1.53
CA GLN A 80 -9.72 -16.58 -2.39
C GLN A 80 -9.27 -15.11 -2.49
N ARG A 81 -8.38 -14.64 -1.60
CA ARG A 81 -7.78 -13.29 -1.65
C ARG A 81 -7.19 -12.93 -3.01
N VAL A 82 -6.61 -13.91 -3.71
CA VAL A 82 -6.05 -13.73 -5.06
C VAL A 82 -7.11 -13.31 -6.10
N MET A 83 -8.38 -13.68 -5.89
CA MET A 83 -9.49 -13.26 -6.76
C MET A 83 -9.87 -11.81 -6.52
N PHE A 84 -9.80 -11.34 -5.27
CA PHE A 84 -10.03 -9.93 -4.95
C PHE A 84 -8.87 -9.08 -5.47
N GLU A 85 -7.63 -9.57 -5.35
CA GLU A 85 -6.47 -8.94 -5.98
C GLU A 85 -6.66 -8.79 -7.49
N HIS A 86 -7.04 -9.86 -8.20
CA HIS A 86 -7.30 -9.78 -9.64
C HIS A 86 -8.39 -8.74 -9.98
N ARG A 87 -9.50 -8.70 -9.22
CA ARG A 87 -10.58 -7.73 -9.44
C ARG A 87 -10.11 -6.29 -9.22
N ALA A 88 -9.36 -6.05 -8.15
CA ALA A 88 -8.81 -4.74 -7.84
C ALA A 88 -7.78 -4.32 -8.89
N LEU A 89 -6.90 -5.22 -9.30
CA LEU A 89 -5.91 -4.99 -10.35
C LEU A 89 -6.56 -4.57 -11.67
N VAL A 90 -7.61 -5.27 -12.09
CA VAL A 90 -8.39 -4.94 -13.30
C VAL A 90 -9.01 -3.55 -13.17
N GLU A 91 -9.67 -3.25 -12.04
CA GLU A 91 -10.37 -1.97 -11.85
C GLU A 91 -9.38 -0.80 -11.72
N HIS A 92 -8.29 -0.95 -10.95
CA HIS A 92 -7.26 0.08 -10.82
C HIS A 92 -6.54 0.33 -12.14
N ARG A 93 -6.20 -0.73 -12.89
CA ARG A 93 -5.57 -0.58 -14.22
C ARG A 93 -6.48 0.14 -15.21
N ARG A 94 -7.80 0.02 -15.10
CA ARG A 94 -8.76 0.76 -15.94
C ARG A 94 -8.56 2.28 -15.82
N HIS A 95 -8.20 2.76 -14.64
CA HIS A 95 -8.10 4.20 -14.34
C HIS A 95 -6.64 4.70 -14.31
N ALA A 96 -5.69 3.80 -14.08
CA ALA A 96 -4.27 4.11 -13.85
C ALA A 96 -3.33 3.14 -14.59
N ALA A 97 -3.65 2.77 -15.83
CA ALA A 97 -2.95 1.73 -16.60
C ALA A 97 -1.41 1.83 -16.63
N PRO A 98 -0.79 3.03 -16.75
CA PRO A 98 0.67 3.13 -16.76
C PRO A 98 1.35 2.69 -15.46
N TYR A 99 0.63 2.63 -14.34
CA TYR A 99 1.18 2.39 -13.01
C TYR A 99 0.80 1.02 -12.43
N VAL A 100 0.02 0.21 -13.14
CA VAL A 100 -0.55 -1.04 -12.61
C VAL A 100 -0.23 -2.16 -13.60
N PRO A 101 0.44 -3.26 -13.21
CA PRO A 101 0.83 -4.30 -14.16
C PRO A 101 -0.39 -4.96 -14.82
N GLU A 102 -0.21 -5.45 -16.05
CA GLU A 102 -1.27 -6.12 -16.79
C GLU A 102 -1.70 -7.45 -16.12
N PRO A 103 -3.00 -7.67 -15.83
CA PRO A 103 -3.52 -8.99 -15.48
C PRO A 103 -3.52 -9.89 -16.72
N LEU A 104 -2.83 -11.04 -16.66
CA LEU A 104 -2.67 -11.94 -17.81
C LEU A 104 -3.55 -13.17 -17.73
N HIS A 105 -3.68 -13.74 -16.54
CA HIS A 105 -4.47 -14.94 -16.32
C HIS A 105 -4.85 -15.08 -14.84
N VAL A 106 -6.01 -15.65 -14.57
CA VAL A 106 -6.43 -16.03 -13.23
C VAL A 106 -6.98 -17.45 -13.25
N ASP A 107 -6.48 -18.30 -12.37
CA ASP A 107 -7.02 -19.62 -12.11
C ASP A 107 -7.65 -19.64 -10.71
N ALA A 108 -8.98 -19.56 -10.68
CA ALA A 108 -9.74 -19.54 -9.44
C ALA A 108 -9.67 -20.88 -8.67
N ALA A 109 -9.49 -22.00 -9.37
CA ALA A 109 -9.40 -23.32 -8.74
C ALA A 109 -8.00 -23.57 -8.16
N GLY A 110 -6.95 -23.15 -8.88
CA GLY A 110 -5.56 -23.21 -8.42
C GLY A 110 -5.13 -22.06 -7.50
N HIS A 111 -5.99 -21.06 -7.32
CA HIS A 111 -5.69 -19.82 -6.58
C HIS A 111 -4.43 -19.12 -7.10
N LEU A 112 -4.33 -19.01 -8.43
CA LEU A 112 -3.22 -18.39 -9.14
C LEU A 112 -3.66 -17.09 -9.82
N LEU A 113 -2.79 -16.09 -9.76
CA LEU A 113 -2.89 -14.87 -10.54
C LEU A 113 -1.56 -14.67 -11.29
N THR A 114 -1.63 -14.66 -12.61
CA THR A 114 -0.50 -14.32 -13.47
C THR A 114 -0.63 -12.89 -13.95
N VAL A 115 0.40 -12.10 -13.72
CA VAL A 115 0.51 -10.69 -14.14
C VAL A 115 1.76 -10.46 -14.96
N GLU A 116 1.81 -9.32 -15.62
CA GLU A 116 3.01 -8.80 -16.27
C GLU A 116 4.22 -8.82 -15.33
N TYR A 117 5.35 -9.30 -15.84
CA TYR A 117 6.63 -9.17 -15.14
C TYR A 117 7.22 -7.77 -15.40
N LEU A 118 7.37 -6.98 -14.34
CA LEU A 118 7.95 -5.64 -14.40
C LEU A 118 9.48 -5.72 -14.52
N GLU A 119 9.98 -5.99 -15.73
CA GLU A 119 11.41 -6.07 -16.01
C GLU A 119 12.12 -4.76 -15.64
N GLY A 120 13.32 -4.85 -15.07
CA GLY A 120 14.11 -3.69 -14.63
C GLY A 120 13.58 -2.97 -13.39
N HIS A 121 12.48 -3.42 -12.79
CA HIS A 121 11.94 -2.86 -11.57
C HIS A 121 12.41 -3.63 -10.33
N THR A 122 12.53 -2.92 -9.21
CA THR A 122 12.77 -3.47 -7.88
C THR A 122 11.74 -2.95 -6.89
N VAL A 123 11.49 -3.66 -5.80
CA VAL A 123 10.63 -3.16 -4.71
C VAL A 123 11.22 -1.86 -4.16
N MET A 124 10.42 -0.80 -4.10
CA MET A 124 10.86 0.54 -3.71
C MET A 124 11.48 0.54 -2.31
N ARG A 125 10.89 -0.18 -1.35
CA ARG A 125 11.45 -0.33 0.01
C ARG A 125 12.91 -0.80 -0.02
N THR A 126 13.25 -1.77 -0.87
CA THR A 126 14.63 -2.26 -1.03
C THR A 126 15.57 -1.18 -1.55
N GLY A 127 15.08 -0.32 -2.45
CA GLY A 127 15.83 0.85 -2.90
C GLY A 127 16.03 1.89 -1.80
N LEU A 128 14.97 2.20 -1.05
CA LEU A 128 15.00 3.17 0.04
C LEU A 128 15.97 2.76 1.15
N THR A 129 15.93 1.49 1.57
CA THR A 129 16.87 0.97 2.59
C THR A 129 18.33 1.06 2.13
N ALA A 130 18.57 0.92 0.81
CA ALA A 130 19.88 1.09 0.19
C ALA A 130 20.31 2.56 -0.01
N GLY A 131 19.46 3.55 0.32
CA GLY A 131 19.79 4.97 0.19
C GLY A 131 19.35 5.61 -1.14
N ALA A 132 18.57 4.91 -1.98
CA ALA A 132 18.14 5.45 -3.26
C ALA A 132 17.07 6.55 -3.11
N CYS A 133 17.05 7.45 -4.10
CA CYS A 133 16.03 8.47 -4.30
C CYS A 133 15.36 8.26 -5.65
N TYR A 134 14.05 8.48 -5.74
CA TYR A 134 13.25 8.29 -6.95
C TYR A 134 12.49 9.58 -7.28
N PRO A 135 13.10 10.57 -7.96
CA PRO A 135 12.48 11.89 -8.18
C PRO A 135 11.12 11.85 -8.90
N TYR A 136 10.87 10.83 -9.71
CA TYR A 136 9.62 10.64 -10.46
C TYR A 136 8.48 10.02 -9.62
N PHE A 137 8.79 9.44 -8.46
CA PHE A 137 7.85 8.62 -7.69
C PHE A 137 6.63 9.41 -7.22
N ALA A 138 6.83 10.56 -6.56
CA ALA A 138 5.75 11.27 -5.87
C ALA A 138 4.64 11.68 -6.85
N GLY A 139 5.01 12.30 -7.98
CA GLY A 139 4.03 12.70 -9.01
C GLY A 139 3.35 11.51 -9.72
N GLN A 140 4.02 10.37 -9.89
CA GLN A 140 3.37 9.17 -10.46
C GLN A 140 2.43 8.51 -9.46
N ALA A 141 2.83 8.39 -8.19
CA ALA A 141 2.00 7.84 -7.12
C ALA A 141 0.77 8.73 -6.84
N ALA A 142 0.93 10.05 -6.89
CA ALA A 142 -0.16 11.02 -6.81
C ALA A 142 -1.20 10.82 -7.92
N ARG A 143 -0.76 10.61 -9.17
CA ARG A 143 -1.67 10.31 -10.30
C ARG A 143 -2.39 8.98 -10.11
N TYR A 144 -1.67 7.94 -9.71
CA TYR A 144 -2.27 6.64 -9.40
C TYR A 144 -3.38 6.81 -8.34
N LEU A 145 -3.08 7.40 -7.19
CA LEU A 145 -4.03 7.63 -6.10
C LEU A 145 -5.22 8.48 -6.54
N ALA A 146 -4.97 9.62 -7.20
CA ALA A 146 -6.04 10.52 -7.64
C ALA A 146 -7.00 9.80 -8.59
N HIS A 147 -6.47 9.05 -9.56
CA HIS A 147 -7.30 8.33 -10.52
C HIS A 147 -8.07 7.17 -9.89
N THR A 148 -7.40 6.29 -9.15
CA THR A 148 -8.06 5.09 -8.60
C THR A 148 -9.10 5.46 -7.54
N LEU A 149 -8.81 6.43 -6.67
CA LEU A 149 -9.74 6.86 -5.63
C LEU A 149 -10.90 7.67 -6.21
N PHE A 150 -10.64 8.61 -7.13
CA PHE A 150 -11.70 9.43 -7.72
C PHE A 150 -12.68 8.59 -8.56
N PHE A 151 -12.18 7.84 -9.53
CA PHE A 151 -13.03 7.12 -10.50
C PHE A 151 -13.77 5.91 -9.93
N THR A 152 -13.47 5.52 -8.68
CA THR A 152 -14.21 4.46 -7.98
C THR A 152 -15.15 5.00 -6.90
N SER A 153 -15.27 6.33 -6.78
CA SER A 153 -16.10 7.02 -5.79
C SER A 153 -17.45 7.52 -6.33
N ASP A 154 -18.34 7.92 -5.43
CA ASP A 154 -19.63 8.54 -5.77
C ASP A 154 -19.48 9.96 -6.38
N LEU A 155 -18.25 10.52 -6.45
CA LEU A 155 -17.96 11.78 -7.17
C LEU A 155 -17.91 11.56 -8.70
N ALA A 156 -17.52 10.37 -9.13
CA ALA A 156 -17.34 10.02 -10.54
C ALA A 156 -18.32 8.94 -11.02
N LEU A 157 -18.82 8.10 -10.12
CA LEU A 157 -19.72 7.00 -10.45
C LEU A 157 -21.15 7.27 -9.98
N PRO A 158 -22.16 6.92 -10.79
CA PRO A 158 -23.52 6.79 -10.29
C PRO A 158 -23.59 5.78 -9.14
N ALA A 159 -24.35 6.08 -8.10
CA ALA A 159 -24.38 5.32 -6.84
C ALA A 159 -24.76 3.84 -7.05
N ARG A 160 -25.63 3.54 -8.04
CA ARG A 160 -25.94 2.15 -8.41
C ARG A 160 -24.69 1.39 -8.85
N ARG A 161 -23.87 2.00 -9.72
CA ARG A 161 -22.67 1.36 -10.26
C ARG A 161 -21.60 1.17 -9.20
N LYS A 162 -21.41 2.17 -8.35
CA LYS A 162 -20.52 2.05 -7.19
C LYS A 162 -20.97 0.94 -6.24
N ARG A 163 -22.28 0.81 -5.95
CA ARG A 163 -22.80 -0.29 -5.11
C ARG A 163 -22.58 -1.67 -5.72
N GLU A 164 -22.77 -1.80 -7.04
CA GLU A 164 -22.44 -3.04 -7.78
C GLU A 164 -20.96 -3.38 -7.64
N LEU A 165 -20.08 -2.41 -7.91
CA LEU A 165 -18.64 -2.60 -7.79
C LEU A 165 -18.22 -2.95 -6.36
N ALA A 166 -18.76 -2.24 -5.35
CA ALA A 166 -18.49 -2.52 -3.94
C ALA A 166 -18.92 -3.93 -3.51
N SER A 167 -20.05 -4.44 -4.03
CA SER A 167 -20.54 -5.79 -3.72
C SER A 167 -19.53 -6.89 -4.07
N HIS A 168 -18.65 -6.65 -5.05
CA HIS A 168 -17.61 -7.62 -5.44
C HIS A 168 -16.48 -7.75 -4.42
N PHE A 169 -16.39 -6.85 -3.42
CA PHE A 169 -15.32 -6.81 -2.42
C PHE A 169 -15.80 -7.07 -0.99
N GLU A 170 -17.12 -7.06 -0.72
CA GLU A 170 -17.67 -7.32 0.63
C GLU A 170 -17.24 -8.67 1.22
N ALA A 171 -16.97 -9.66 0.37
CA ALA A 171 -16.53 -10.99 0.78
C ALA A 171 -15.01 -11.08 1.08
N ASN A 172 -14.24 -9.99 0.93
CA ASN A 172 -12.81 -9.95 1.28
C ASN A 172 -12.58 -9.82 2.80
N THR A 173 -13.47 -10.42 3.60
CA THR A 173 -13.59 -10.18 5.05
C THR A 173 -12.34 -10.59 5.82
N ALA A 174 -11.70 -11.70 5.44
CA ALA A 174 -10.49 -12.17 6.11
C ALA A 174 -9.32 -11.19 5.95
N MET A 175 -9.18 -10.54 4.79
CA MET A 175 -8.14 -9.54 4.55
C MET A 175 -8.46 -8.24 5.29
N CYS A 176 -9.72 -7.79 5.25
CA CYS A 176 -10.17 -6.63 6.04
C CYS A 176 -9.92 -6.84 7.54
N GLN A 177 -10.26 -8.02 8.07
CA GLN A 177 -10.07 -8.35 9.48
C GLN A 177 -8.60 -8.27 9.90
N ILE A 178 -7.66 -8.68 9.03
CA ILE A 178 -6.22 -8.52 9.31
C ILE A 178 -5.88 -7.05 9.55
N MET A 179 -6.39 -6.12 8.73
CA MET A 179 -6.17 -4.69 8.94
C MET A 179 -6.89 -4.16 10.18
N GLU A 180 -8.15 -4.55 10.38
CA GLU A 180 -8.95 -4.19 11.55
C GLU A 180 -8.27 -4.56 12.88
N ASP A 181 -7.67 -5.75 12.92
CA ASP A 181 -6.96 -6.24 14.10
C ASP A 181 -5.59 -5.55 14.20
N MET A 182 -4.77 -5.63 13.16
CA MET A 182 -3.35 -5.28 13.28
C MET A 182 -3.09 -3.78 13.23
N VAL A 183 -3.86 -3.00 12.48
CA VAL A 183 -3.67 -1.54 12.38
C VAL A 183 -4.35 -0.85 13.56
N PHE A 184 -5.51 -1.33 13.99
CA PHE A 184 -6.39 -0.55 14.86
C PHE A 184 -6.65 -1.15 16.26
N THR A 185 -6.27 -2.40 16.51
CA THR A 185 -6.65 -3.09 17.76
C THR A 185 -5.44 -3.61 18.52
N GLU A 186 -4.69 -4.52 17.90
CA GLU A 186 -3.63 -5.27 18.57
C GLU A 186 -2.49 -4.39 19.05
N ILE A 187 -2.15 -3.36 18.28
CA ILE A 187 -1.06 -2.41 18.58
C ILE A 187 -1.25 -1.68 19.92
N LEU A 188 -2.48 -1.64 20.45
CA LEU A 188 -2.85 -0.99 21.72
C LEU A 188 -3.10 -2.01 22.85
N LEU A 189 -2.81 -3.29 22.61
CA LEU A 189 -3.00 -4.41 23.54
C LEU A 189 -1.69 -5.15 23.79
N PRO A 190 -1.55 -5.84 24.94
CA PRO A 190 -0.47 -6.82 25.16
C PRO A 190 -0.74 -8.08 24.34
N HIS A 191 -0.67 -7.97 23.01
CA HIS A 191 -1.02 -9.03 22.07
C HIS A 191 0.21 -9.90 21.72
N PRO A 192 0.11 -11.24 21.67
CA PRO A 192 1.26 -12.13 21.43
C PRO A 192 1.92 -11.95 20.06
N ARG A 193 1.24 -11.34 19.08
CA ARG A 193 1.80 -11.01 17.76
C ARG A 193 2.66 -9.73 17.76
N ASN A 194 2.50 -8.87 18.76
CA ASN A 194 3.25 -7.61 18.82
C ASN A 194 4.73 -7.86 19.06
N ARG A 195 5.57 -7.11 18.36
CA ARG A 195 7.03 -7.18 18.44
C ARG A 195 7.57 -5.77 18.24
N TRP A 196 8.57 -5.39 19.03
CA TRP A 196 9.24 -4.10 18.95
C TRP A 196 10.72 -4.28 19.30
N THR A 197 11.52 -3.23 19.18
CA THR A 197 12.92 -3.24 19.61
C THR A 197 12.98 -3.24 21.13
N SER A 198 13.22 -4.40 21.72
CA SER A 198 13.19 -4.65 23.17
C SER A 198 14.60 -5.00 23.66
N PRO A 199 15.03 -4.51 24.84
CA PRO A 199 14.23 -3.80 25.85
C PRO A 199 14.05 -2.28 25.60
N GLU A 200 14.67 -1.72 24.56
CA GLU A 200 14.83 -0.27 24.40
C GLU A 200 13.51 0.51 24.26
N LEU A 201 12.45 -0.10 23.74
CA LEU A 201 11.12 0.51 23.58
C LEU A 201 10.06 -0.04 24.55
N ASP A 202 10.41 -0.87 25.54
CA ASP A 202 9.43 -1.48 26.43
C ASP A 202 8.60 -0.43 27.20
N ALA A 203 9.25 0.65 27.63
CA ALA A 203 8.58 1.76 28.31
C ALA A 203 7.67 2.55 27.36
N ASP A 204 8.16 2.87 26.17
CA ASP A 204 7.41 3.58 25.11
C ASP A 204 6.14 2.81 24.72
N VAL A 205 6.25 1.50 24.50
CA VAL A 205 5.12 0.64 24.14
C VAL A 205 4.12 0.51 25.29
N LYS A 206 4.61 0.41 26.54
CA LYS A 206 3.74 0.37 27.72
C LYS A 206 2.94 1.66 27.87
N GLU A 207 3.57 2.82 27.66
CA GLU A 207 2.89 4.12 27.69
C GLU A 207 1.84 4.21 26.59
N LEU A 208 2.18 3.83 25.35
CA LEU A 208 1.28 3.79 24.21
C LEU A 208 0.05 2.90 24.49
N GLN A 209 0.25 1.73 25.09
CA GLN A 209 -0.84 0.81 25.47
C GLN A 209 -1.67 1.32 26.66
N GLN A 210 -1.21 2.31 27.41
CA GLN A 210 -1.95 2.94 28.50
C GLN A 210 -2.62 4.25 28.09
N ASP A 211 -2.26 4.80 26.94
CA ASP A 211 -2.77 6.06 26.41
C ASP A 211 -4.25 5.96 26.01
N ILE A 212 -5.12 6.59 26.81
CA ILE A 212 -6.57 6.61 26.60
C ILE A 212 -6.94 7.50 25.41
N GLU A 213 -6.23 8.62 25.22
CA GLU A 213 -6.51 9.56 24.14
C GLU A 213 -6.22 8.91 22.78
N LEU A 214 -5.06 8.25 22.68
CA LEU A 214 -4.68 7.50 21.49
C LEU A 214 -5.67 6.36 21.19
N LYS A 215 -6.09 5.59 22.21
CA LYS A 215 -7.08 4.53 22.04
C LYS A 215 -8.40 5.05 21.48
N LEU A 216 -8.89 6.18 21.98
CA LEU A 216 -10.12 6.81 21.48
C LEU A 216 -9.94 7.27 20.03
N ALA A 217 -8.80 7.88 19.70
CA ALA A 217 -8.53 8.37 18.36
C ALA A 217 -8.40 7.23 17.34
N VAL A 218 -7.62 6.17 17.65
CA VAL A 218 -7.50 4.97 16.82
C VAL A 218 -8.85 4.26 16.68
N SER A 219 -9.68 4.22 17.73
CA SER A 219 -11.02 3.63 17.64
C SER A 219 -11.94 4.40 16.68
N ARG A 220 -11.80 5.74 16.58
CA ARG A 220 -12.54 6.54 15.60
C ARG A 220 -12.08 6.23 14.17
N LEU A 221 -10.78 6.08 13.95
CA LEU A 221 -10.23 5.63 12.66
C LEU A 221 -10.72 4.22 12.30
N LYS A 222 -10.75 3.29 13.27
CA LYS A 222 -11.32 1.95 13.08
C LYS A 222 -12.78 2.01 12.66
N SER A 223 -13.59 2.81 13.38
CA SER A 223 -15.00 3.01 13.05
C SER A 223 -15.17 3.54 11.62
N ARG A 224 -14.32 4.48 11.22
CA ARG A 224 -14.30 5.03 9.86
C ARG A 224 -13.93 3.97 8.82
N TYR A 225 -12.88 3.19 9.06
CA TYR A 225 -12.47 2.08 8.20
C TYR A 225 -13.58 1.03 8.02
N LEU A 226 -14.28 0.69 9.10
CA LEU A 226 -15.37 -0.30 9.10
C LEU A 226 -16.64 0.16 8.37
N THR A 227 -16.88 1.48 8.29
CA THR A 227 -18.19 2.02 7.88
C THR A 227 -18.14 2.85 6.61
N SER A 228 -17.01 3.50 6.32
CA SER A 228 -16.87 4.30 5.11
C SER A 228 -16.70 3.42 3.89
N ARG A 229 -17.28 3.85 2.77
CA ARG A 229 -17.19 3.16 1.48
C ARG A 229 -16.92 4.19 0.39
N GLU A 230 -15.94 5.06 0.57
CA GLU A 230 -15.71 6.19 -0.33
C GLU A 230 -15.19 5.77 -1.69
N ALA A 231 -14.21 4.87 -1.72
CA ALA A 231 -13.55 4.42 -2.95
C ALA A 231 -13.05 2.98 -2.83
N LEU A 232 -12.69 2.37 -3.95
CA LEU A 232 -12.00 1.08 -3.98
C LEU A 232 -10.52 1.29 -3.63
N LEU A 233 -10.16 0.94 -2.40
CA LEU A 233 -8.80 1.02 -1.90
C LEU A 233 -7.91 -0.07 -2.52
N HIS A 234 -6.61 0.20 -2.56
CA HIS A 234 -5.58 -0.83 -2.61
C HIS A 234 -5.57 -1.62 -1.29
N GLY A 235 -5.69 -0.93 -0.16
CA GLY A 235 -5.82 -1.53 1.16
C GLY A 235 -4.51 -1.97 1.83
N ASP A 236 -3.35 -1.79 1.19
CA ASP A 236 -2.01 -2.00 1.78
C ASP A 236 -0.93 -1.26 0.96
N LEU A 237 -1.19 0.01 0.62
CA LEU A 237 -0.35 0.81 -0.29
C LEU A 237 0.91 1.35 0.40
N HIS A 238 1.83 0.45 0.71
CA HIS A 238 3.13 0.79 1.29
C HIS A 238 4.27 0.74 0.26
N THR A 239 5.46 1.22 0.60
CA THR A 239 6.65 1.18 -0.29
C THR A 239 7.14 -0.23 -0.64
N GLY A 240 6.62 -1.27 0.02
CA GLY A 240 6.79 -2.67 -0.40
C GLY A 240 5.84 -3.13 -1.52
N SER A 241 4.74 -2.40 -1.74
CA SER A 241 3.69 -2.68 -2.74
C SER A 241 3.87 -1.82 -3.99
N ILE A 242 5.04 -1.19 -4.12
CA ILE A 242 5.40 -0.31 -5.23
C ILE A 242 6.76 -0.78 -5.72
N MET A 243 6.81 -1.15 -6.98
CA MET A 243 8.06 -1.40 -7.69
C MET A 243 8.48 -0.13 -8.43
N VAL A 244 9.78 0.11 -8.51
CA VAL A 244 10.40 1.28 -9.14
C VAL A 244 11.47 0.83 -10.12
N SER A 245 11.49 1.44 -11.29
CA SER A 245 12.59 1.28 -12.24
C SER A 245 13.90 1.83 -11.62
N GLY A 246 14.98 1.05 -11.64
CA GLY A 246 16.26 1.47 -11.06
C GLY A 246 16.89 2.65 -11.80
N PRO A 247 17.72 3.50 -11.14
CA PRO A 247 18.60 4.42 -11.84
C PRO A 247 19.61 3.60 -12.67
N GLY A 248 19.49 3.64 -14.00
CA GLY A 248 20.25 2.77 -14.90
C GLY A 248 19.59 1.43 -15.23
N SER A 249 18.31 1.21 -14.86
CA SER A 249 17.47 0.10 -15.36
C SER A 249 17.10 0.21 -16.84
N GLY A 250 17.78 1.10 -17.58
CA GLY A 250 17.95 0.92 -19.01
C GLY A 250 18.56 -0.45 -19.24
N THR A 251 17.71 -1.41 -19.55
CA THR A 251 18.00 -2.73 -20.13
C THR A 251 18.75 -2.62 -21.47
N GLY A 252 19.46 -1.52 -21.73
CA GLY A 252 19.84 -1.05 -23.05
C GLY A 252 18.63 -0.61 -23.91
N THR A 253 17.41 -0.54 -23.35
CA THR A 253 16.16 -0.40 -24.14
C THR A 253 15.53 1.00 -24.14
N GLY A 254 16.06 1.98 -23.40
CA GLY A 254 15.50 3.35 -23.41
C GLY A 254 14.13 3.51 -22.73
N THR A 255 13.78 2.67 -21.76
CA THR A 255 12.52 2.76 -21.02
C THR A 255 12.51 3.97 -20.07
N GLU A 256 11.43 4.75 -20.08
CA GLU A 256 11.26 5.90 -19.19
C GLU A 256 11.12 5.47 -17.71
N PRO A 257 11.60 6.27 -16.74
CA PRO A 257 11.45 5.94 -15.32
C PRO A 257 9.98 5.82 -14.89
N SER A 258 9.61 4.67 -14.34
CA SER A 258 8.24 4.33 -13.95
C SER A 258 8.13 3.67 -12.58
N ILE A 259 6.94 3.77 -12.00
CA ILE A 259 6.47 2.96 -10.88
C ILE A 259 5.53 1.84 -11.38
N GLY A 260 5.42 0.77 -10.62
CA GLY A 260 4.40 -0.25 -10.76
C GLY A 260 3.81 -0.63 -9.40
N VAL A 261 2.52 -0.35 -9.19
CA VAL A 261 1.78 -0.64 -7.96
C VAL A 261 1.20 -2.05 -8.03
N ILE A 262 1.52 -2.87 -7.03
CA ILE A 262 1.25 -4.32 -6.98
C ILE A 262 0.58 -4.69 -5.66
N ASP A 263 0.08 -5.93 -5.53
CA ASP A 263 -0.41 -6.49 -4.25
C ASP A 263 -1.72 -5.87 -3.72
N GLN A 264 -2.70 -5.60 -4.60
CA GLN A 264 -4.04 -5.12 -4.24
C GLN A 264 -4.94 -6.19 -3.55
N GLU A 265 -4.38 -7.14 -2.82
CA GLU A 265 -5.14 -8.26 -2.22
C GLU A 265 -5.97 -7.86 -0.99
N PHE A 266 -5.61 -6.75 -0.35
CA PHE A 266 -6.38 -6.14 0.73
C PHE A 266 -7.49 -5.20 0.22
N ALA A 267 -7.70 -5.13 -1.09
CA ALA A 267 -8.66 -4.22 -1.68
C ALA A 267 -10.07 -4.41 -1.10
N CYS A 268 -10.65 -3.28 -0.69
CA CYS A 268 -12.00 -3.16 -0.17
C CYS A 268 -12.53 -1.76 -0.49
N TYR A 269 -13.84 -1.58 -0.36
CA TYR A 269 -14.41 -0.22 -0.37
C TYR A 269 -14.26 0.39 1.01
N GLY A 270 -13.50 1.47 1.11
CA GLY A 270 -13.11 2.07 2.38
C GLY A 270 -12.88 3.58 2.29
N PRO A 271 -12.36 4.21 3.36
CA PRO A 271 -12.01 5.62 3.39
C PRO A 271 -10.76 5.91 2.55
N MET A 272 -10.83 6.90 1.66
CA MET A 272 -9.74 7.27 0.75
C MET A 272 -8.45 7.58 1.50
N GLY A 273 -8.56 8.17 2.69
CA GLY A 273 -7.42 8.56 3.50
C GLY A 273 -6.57 7.37 3.97
N PHE A 274 -7.09 6.14 3.92
CA PHE A 274 -6.33 4.96 4.33
C PHE A 274 -5.13 4.72 3.41
N ASP A 275 -5.33 4.63 2.10
CA ASP A 275 -4.23 4.39 1.15
C ASP A 275 -3.22 5.56 1.13
N ILE A 276 -3.72 6.80 1.17
CA ILE A 276 -2.89 8.01 1.21
C ILE A 276 -2.05 8.01 2.49
N GLY A 277 -2.69 7.78 3.64
CA GLY A 277 -2.05 7.73 4.94
C GLY A 277 -1.01 6.62 5.04
N THR A 278 -1.31 5.41 4.56
CA THR A 278 -0.35 4.30 4.53
C THR A 278 0.89 4.64 3.70
N LEU A 279 0.72 5.29 2.54
CA LEU A 279 1.87 5.65 1.71
C LEU A 279 2.73 6.74 2.36
N LEU A 280 2.09 7.79 2.92
CA LEU A 280 2.78 8.84 3.67
C LEU A 280 3.54 8.27 4.87
N ALA A 281 2.93 7.35 5.62
CA ALA A 281 3.55 6.66 6.74
C ALA A 281 4.85 5.98 6.35
N HIS A 282 4.86 5.28 5.21
CA HIS A 282 6.05 4.55 4.77
C HIS A 282 7.16 5.45 4.22
N LEU A 283 6.85 6.64 3.70
CA LEU A 283 7.86 7.65 3.39
C LEU A 283 8.48 8.24 4.66
N LEU A 284 7.65 8.52 5.69
CA LEU A 284 8.14 9.01 6.98
C LEU A 284 8.93 7.96 7.75
N ILE A 285 8.54 6.69 7.71
CA ILE A 285 9.32 5.57 8.25
C ILE A 285 10.71 5.53 7.61
N ALA A 286 10.79 5.62 6.29
CA ALA A 286 12.07 5.66 5.58
C ALA A 286 12.89 6.90 6.00
N TYR A 287 12.24 8.05 6.23
CA TYR A 287 12.91 9.28 6.67
C TYR A 287 13.55 9.14 8.05
N PHE A 288 12.80 8.59 9.03
CA PHE A 288 13.32 8.37 10.38
C PHE A 288 14.45 7.33 10.38
N ALA A 289 14.31 6.26 9.58
CA ALA A 289 15.38 5.27 9.43
C ALA A 289 16.64 5.85 8.76
N ALA A 290 16.49 6.69 7.73
CA ALA A 290 17.61 7.30 7.02
C ALA A 290 18.42 8.29 7.88
N GLY A 291 17.80 8.94 8.88
CA GLY A 291 18.45 9.89 9.78
C GLY A 291 19.29 9.27 10.91
N THR A 292 19.56 7.97 10.85
CA THR A 292 20.29 7.24 11.89
C THR A 292 21.81 7.23 11.65
N HIS A 293 22.57 6.76 12.65
CA HIS A 293 24.02 6.70 12.58
C HIS A 293 24.48 5.75 11.45
N GLY A 294 25.25 6.29 10.50
CA GLY A 294 25.67 5.60 9.28
C GLY A 294 26.29 6.58 8.27
N PRO A 295 26.39 6.22 6.99
CA PRO A 295 26.72 7.15 5.92
C PRO A 295 25.74 8.33 5.92
N ASP A 296 26.21 9.54 5.63
CA ASP A 296 25.36 10.72 5.53
C ASP A 296 24.26 10.51 4.47
N ARG A 297 23.01 10.43 4.91
CA ARG A 297 21.81 10.29 4.07
C ARG A 297 20.96 11.57 4.08
N SER A 298 21.55 12.72 4.38
CA SER A 298 20.84 14.01 4.41
C SER A 298 20.14 14.33 3.08
N GLU A 299 20.76 13.99 1.94
CA GLU A 299 20.13 14.12 0.62
C GLU A 299 18.85 13.28 0.51
N GLN A 300 18.91 12.02 0.92
CA GLN A 300 17.76 11.13 0.92
C GLN A 300 16.67 11.62 1.89
N GLN A 301 17.04 12.08 3.09
CA GLN A 301 16.08 12.63 4.03
C GLN A 301 15.36 13.86 3.47
N ASN A 302 16.09 14.78 2.84
CA ASN A 302 15.50 15.95 2.19
C ASN A 302 14.58 15.54 1.04
N TRP A 303 14.98 14.55 0.23
CA TRP A 303 14.15 14.02 -0.84
C TRP A 303 12.87 13.35 -0.30
N LEU A 304 12.95 12.55 0.78
CA LEU A 304 11.79 11.88 1.37
C LEU A 304 10.75 12.89 1.88
N LEU A 305 11.18 13.95 2.55
CA LEU A 305 10.27 15.02 2.98
C LEU A 305 9.69 15.78 1.78
N SER A 306 10.51 16.07 0.76
CA SER A 306 10.01 16.70 -0.47
C SER A 306 9.01 15.79 -1.20
N ALA A 307 9.21 14.47 -1.17
CA ALA A 307 8.30 13.50 -1.75
C ALA A 307 6.97 13.40 -0.98
N VAL A 308 6.98 13.57 0.35
CA VAL A 308 5.76 13.68 1.18
C VAL A 308 4.95 14.91 0.78
N GLU A 309 5.60 16.08 0.67
CA GLU A 309 4.96 17.33 0.24
C GLU A 309 4.40 17.20 -1.18
N GLN A 310 5.24 16.80 -2.12
CA GLN A 310 4.85 16.65 -3.52
C GLN A 310 3.73 15.63 -3.71
N LEU A 311 3.76 14.48 -3.03
CA LEU A 311 2.74 13.45 -3.17
C LEU A 311 1.34 14.01 -2.83
N TRP A 312 1.23 14.74 -1.73
CA TRP A 312 -0.04 15.33 -1.31
C TRP A 312 -0.49 16.46 -2.23
N ASP A 313 0.43 17.37 -2.57
CA ASP A 313 0.09 18.54 -3.38
C ASP A 313 -0.30 18.14 -4.82
N ASP A 314 0.46 17.23 -5.45
CA ASP A 314 0.15 16.69 -6.78
C ASP A 314 -1.17 15.88 -6.73
N PHE A 315 -1.42 15.13 -5.66
CA PHE A 315 -2.70 14.41 -5.47
C PHE A 315 -3.86 15.41 -5.41
N ARG A 316 -3.75 16.45 -4.58
CA ARG A 316 -4.77 17.50 -4.41
C ARG A 316 -5.10 18.14 -5.75
N GLU A 317 -4.07 18.55 -6.51
CA GLU A 317 -4.24 19.16 -7.83
C GLU A 317 -4.95 18.22 -8.80
N HIS A 318 -4.46 16.97 -8.90
CA HIS A 318 -5.02 15.99 -9.83
C HIS A 318 -6.45 15.60 -9.48
N PHE A 319 -6.76 15.40 -8.20
CA PHE A 319 -8.10 15.04 -7.75
C PHE A 319 -9.11 16.16 -8.02
N ILE A 320 -8.76 17.43 -7.73
CA ILE A 320 -9.61 18.59 -8.08
C ILE A 320 -9.86 18.66 -9.58
N ARG A 321 -8.82 18.48 -10.39
CA ARG A 321 -8.97 18.51 -11.85
C ARG A 321 -9.92 17.42 -12.32
N LEU A 322 -9.74 16.18 -11.84
CA LEU A 322 -10.66 15.09 -12.15
C LEU A 322 -12.11 15.41 -11.73
N TRP A 323 -12.31 16.01 -10.56
CA TRP A 323 -13.64 16.42 -10.11
C TRP A 323 -14.22 17.61 -10.87
N ARG A 324 -13.41 18.43 -11.53
CA ARG A 324 -13.92 19.47 -12.45
C ARG A 324 -14.33 18.88 -13.79
N ASP A 325 -13.54 17.94 -14.29
CA ASP A 325 -13.64 17.44 -15.66
C ASP A 325 -14.58 16.22 -15.80
N HIS A 326 -14.79 15.46 -14.71
CA HIS A 326 -15.45 14.15 -14.71
C HIS A 326 -16.45 13.99 -13.54
N ALA A 327 -17.20 15.04 -13.21
CA ALA A 327 -18.23 15.02 -12.15
C ALA A 327 -19.50 14.27 -12.56
N ASP A 328 -19.36 13.03 -13.04
CA ASP A 328 -20.46 12.18 -13.52
C ASP A 328 -21.17 11.42 -12.39
N GLY A 329 -20.70 11.55 -11.15
CA GLY A 329 -21.26 10.87 -9.99
C GLY A 329 -22.46 11.55 -9.35
N ASP A 330 -23.16 10.81 -8.48
CA ASP A 330 -24.41 11.25 -7.84
C ASP A 330 -24.18 12.14 -6.60
N ALA A 331 -22.95 12.24 -6.08
CA ALA A 331 -22.67 12.96 -4.85
C ALA A 331 -22.85 14.49 -4.97
N TYR A 332 -22.48 15.06 -6.13
CA TYR A 332 -22.59 16.50 -6.42
C TYR A 332 -23.17 16.74 -7.82
N PRO A 333 -24.47 16.49 -8.05
CA PRO A 333 -25.07 16.63 -9.37
C PRO A 333 -24.93 18.06 -9.92
N ALA A 334 -24.40 18.20 -11.15
CA ALA A 334 -24.13 19.51 -11.75
C ALA A 334 -25.35 20.45 -11.81
N ALA A 335 -26.55 19.88 -11.92
CA ALA A 335 -27.81 20.64 -11.94
C ALA A 335 -28.06 21.46 -10.65
N LEU A 336 -27.49 21.06 -9.50
CA LEU A 336 -27.62 21.78 -8.23
C LEU A 336 -26.64 22.96 -8.10
N PHE A 337 -25.58 22.99 -8.90
CA PHE A 337 -24.43 23.90 -8.72
C PHE A 337 -24.14 24.78 -9.94
N ALA A 338 -25.14 25.06 -10.76
CA ALA A 338 -25.03 25.98 -11.90
C ALA A 338 -25.09 27.46 -11.49
N GLY A 339 -24.56 28.36 -12.32
CA GLY A 339 -24.63 29.81 -12.12
C GLY A 339 -23.86 30.28 -10.89
N GLU A 340 -24.50 31.09 -10.03
CA GLU A 340 -23.88 31.67 -8.82
C GLU A 340 -23.41 30.60 -7.81
N ALA A 341 -23.97 29.39 -7.86
CA ALA A 341 -23.59 28.27 -6.99
C ALA A 341 -22.25 27.60 -7.39
N ALA A 342 -21.69 27.90 -8.56
CA ALA A 342 -20.44 27.30 -9.03
C ALA A 342 -19.25 27.65 -8.11
N GLY A 343 -19.22 28.87 -7.56
CA GLY A 343 -18.20 29.29 -6.59
C GLY A 343 -18.29 28.52 -5.26
N ALA A 344 -19.50 28.18 -4.82
CA ALA A 344 -19.72 27.39 -3.61
C ALA A 344 -19.24 25.94 -3.79
N LEU A 345 -19.47 25.33 -4.97
CA LEU A 345 -18.95 24.00 -5.27
C LEU A 345 -17.41 23.98 -5.28
N GLU A 346 -16.77 25.03 -5.77
CA GLU A 346 -15.31 25.10 -5.73
C GLU A 346 -14.76 25.16 -4.30
N ALA A 347 -15.37 25.97 -3.43
CA ALA A 347 -15.02 25.99 -2.01
C ALA A 347 -15.24 24.62 -1.32
N GLU A 348 -16.31 23.91 -1.71
CA GLU A 348 -16.62 22.57 -1.22
C GLU A 348 -15.58 21.53 -1.63
N ARG A 349 -15.06 21.59 -2.86
CA ARG A 349 -13.95 20.73 -3.31
C ARG A 349 -12.69 20.91 -2.45
N GLN A 350 -12.38 22.17 -2.11
CA GLN A 350 -11.23 22.46 -1.23
C GLN A 350 -11.47 21.93 0.19
N ARG A 351 -12.67 22.17 0.75
CA ARG A 351 -13.06 21.65 2.07
C ARG A 351 -12.93 20.13 2.14
N HIS A 352 -13.44 19.42 1.13
CA HIS A 352 -13.36 17.97 1.05
C HIS A 352 -11.91 17.46 1.11
N LEU A 353 -10.99 18.11 0.40
CA LEU A 353 -9.59 17.70 0.42
C LEU A 353 -8.86 18.08 1.71
N ASP A 354 -9.24 19.17 2.38
CA ASP A 354 -8.70 19.50 3.70
C ASP A 354 -9.15 18.46 4.76
N GLU A 355 -10.39 18.00 4.68
CA GLU A 355 -10.91 16.89 5.51
C GLU A 355 -10.22 15.56 5.19
N LEU A 356 -10.04 15.25 3.90
CA LEU A 356 -9.33 14.05 3.45
C LEU A 356 -7.87 14.05 3.89
N PHE A 357 -7.18 15.20 3.89
CA PHE A 357 -5.82 15.31 4.42
C PHE A 357 -5.79 14.95 5.89
N THR A 358 -6.65 15.59 6.68
CA THR A 358 -6.77 15.38 8.13
C THR A 358 -7.02 13.90 8.45
N GLU A 359 -7.88 13.24 7.69
CA GLU A 359 -8.14 11.80 7.82
C GLU A 359 -6.91 10.96 7.45
N SER A 360 -6.24 11.30 6.35
CA SER A 360 -5.02 10.62 5.89
C SER A 360 -3.90 10.67 6.93
N LEU A 361 -3.76 11.79 7.66
CA LEU A 361 -2.80 11.92 8.75
C LEU A 361 -3.10 10.95 9.90
N GLY A 362 -4.38 10.78 10.25
CA GLY A 362 -4.79 9.80 11.26
C GLY A 362 -4.39 8.37 10.87
N PHE A 363 -4.68 7.96 9.64
CA PHE A 363 -4.27 6.64 9.14
C PHE A 363 -2.74 6.52 9.02
N CYS A 364 -2.05 7.59 8.63
CA CYS A 364 -0.59 7.66 8.62
C CYS A 364 0.00 7.37 10.01
N GLY A 365 -0.50 8.03 11.06
CA GLY A 365 -0.06 7.77 12.43
C GLY A 365 -0.35 6.34 12.88
N ALA A 366 -1.54 5.81 12.61
CA ALA A 366 -1.90 4.44 12.96
C ALA A 366 -0.98 3.40 12.27
N GLU A 367 -0.66 3.61 11.00
CA GLU A 367 0.26 2.72 10.26
C GLU A 367 1.69 2.80 10.78
N ILE A 368 2.21 3.99 11.11
CA ILE A 368 3.55 4.11 11.73
C ILE A 368 3.60 3.32 13.04
N ILE A 369 2.60 3.47 13.92
CA ILE A 369 2.53 2.73 15.18
C ILE A 369 2.51 1.22 14.91
N ARG A 370 1.63 0.75 14.01
CA ARG A 370 1.56 -0.66 13.59
C ARG A 370 2.91 -1.20 13.14
N ARG A 371 3.67 -0.44 12.35
CA ARG A 371 4.95 -0.87 11.81
C ARG A 371 6.08 -0.93 12.83
N ILE A 372 5.93 -0.26 13.97
CA ILE A 372 6.93 -0.26 15.05
C ILE A 372 6.60 -1.30 16.13
N VAL A 373 5.31 -1.41 16.52
CA VAL A 373 4.90 -2.26 17.66
C VAL A 373 4.20 -3.57 17.24
N GLY A 374 3.79 -3.67 15.98
CA GLY A 374 3.03 -4.80 15.47
C GLY A 374 3.88 -5.94 14.89
N PHE A 375 3.20 -6.93 14.32
CA PHE A 375 3.81 -8.13 13.75
C PHE A 375 4.71 -7.85 12.54
N ALA A 376 4.25 -7.05 11.58
CA ALA A 376 4.88 -6.88 10.27
C ALA A 376 5.78 -5.64 10.23
N ARG A 377 7.00 -5.77 10.79
CA ARG A 377 7.97 -4.68 10.87
C ARG A 377 8.70 -4.41 9.53
N PRO A 378 8.89 -3.13 9.15
CA PRO A 378 9.47 -2.77 7.86
C PRO A 378 11.00 -2.91 7.86
N ALA A 379 11.56 -3.29 6.71
CA ALA A 379 13.00 -3.41 6.48
C ALA A 379 13.76 -2.11 6.79
N ASP A 380 13.12 -0.96 6.59
CA ASP A 380 13.62 0.38 6.94
C ASP A 380 14.19 0.41 8.36
N PHE A 381 13.49 -0.16 9.34
CA PHE A 381 14.00 -0.28 10.71
C PHE A 381 14.74 -1.59 10.95
N THR A 382 14.23 -2.74 10.49
CA THR A 382 14.77 -4.04 10.91
C THR A 382 16.18 -4.33 10.36
N THR A 383 16.59 -3.63 9.29
CA THR A 383 17.96 -3.69 8.77
C THR A 383 18.96 -2.85 9.57
N LEU A 384 18.50 -1.95 10.45
CA LEU A 384 19.36 -1.27 11.41
C LEU A 384 19.76 -2.28 12.50
N THR A 385 21.03 -2.69 12.51
CA THR A 385 21.53 -3.76 13.38
C THR A 385 21.80 -3.29 14.81
N ASP A 386 22.15 -2.02 15.00
CA ASP A 386 22.28 -1.40 16.32
C ASP A 386 20.88 -1.13 16.89
N THR A 387 20.55 -1.82 17.98
CA THR A 387 19.22 -1.74 18.63
C THR A 387 18.96 -0.38 19.27
N THR A 388 20.00 0.32 19.74
CA THR A 388 19.87 1.64 20.36
C THR A 388 19.54 2.68 19.31
N VAL A 389 20.30 2.67 18.20
CA VAL A 389 20.08 3.56 17.06
C VAL A 389 18.70 3.30 16.42
N ARG A 390 18.33 2.02 16.26
CA ARG A 390 17.01 1.65 15.76
C ARG A 390 15.89 2.15 16.67
N ALA A 391 16.00 1.93 17.98
CA ALA A 391 15.00 2.36 18.95
C ALA A 391 14.86 3.89 19.01
N GLU A 392 15.95 4.65 18.82
CA GLU A 392 15.89 6.11 18.76
C GLU A 392 15.04 6.59 17.56
N ALA A 393 15.29 6.05 16.36
CA ALA A 393 14.51 6.38 15.18
C ALA A 393 13.03 5.99 15.33
N GLU A 394 12.77 4.79 15.88
CA GLU A 394 11.42 4.32 16.15
C GLU A 394 10.70 5.19 17.18
N ARG A 395 11.38 5.64 18.24
CA ARG A 395 10.80 6.53 19.24
C ARG A 395 10.38 7.88 18.66
N ARG A 396 11.22 8.48 17.82
CA ARG A 396 10.88 9.73 17.10
C ARG A 396 9.67 9.54 16.19
N ALA A 397 9.65 8.43 15.45
CA ALA A 397 8.52 8.06 14.60
C ALA A 397 7.22 7.85 15.41
N LEU A 398 7.28 7.16 16.56
CA LEU A 398 6.14 6.98 17.46
C LEU A 398 5.61 8.30 18.03
N ALA A 399 6.50 9.23 18.39
CA ALA A 399 6.12 10.54 18.89
C ALA A 399 5.33 11.35 17.86
N LEU A 400 5.83 11.42 16.61
CA LEU A 400 5.09 12.04 15.51
C LEU A 400 3.76 11.31 15.28
N ALA A 401 3.80 9.99 15.17
CA ALA A 401 2.62 9.18 14.88
C ALA A 401 1.50 9.39 15.90
N ARG A 402 1.82 9.40 17.20
CA ARG A 402 0.84 9.72 18.25
C ARG A 402 0.17 11.06 17.97
N SER A 403 0.94 12.11 17.70
CA SER A 403 0.42 13.45 17.41
C SER A 403 -0.48 13.48 16.17
N LEU A 404 -0.13 12.75 15.11
CA LEU A 404 -0.96 12.64 13.91
C LEU A 404 -2.31 11.99 14.18
N VAL A 405 -2.38 11.00 15.07
CA VAL A 405 -3.66 10.35 15.43
C VAL A 405 -4.47 11.22 16.39
N THR A 406 -3.85 11.79 17.43
CA THR A 406 -4.60 12.49 18.50
C THR A 406 -4.90 13.95 18.18
N ALA A 407 -4.07 14.61 17.37
CA ALA A 407 -4.18 16.02 17.04
C ALA A 407 -3.95 16.32 15.54
N PRO A 408 -4.62 15.63 14.60
CA PRO A 408 -4.40 15.82 13.15
C PRO A 408 -4.69 17.26 12.68
N ALA A 409 -5.57 17.99 13.36
CA ALA A 409 -5.91 19.38 13.03
C ALA A 409 -4.75 20.38 13.25
N ALA A 410 -3.66 19.96 13.92
CA ALA A 410 -2.43 20.75 14.04
C ALA A 410 -1.66 20.86 12.72
N TYR A 411 -1.99 20.03 11.73
CA TYR A 411 -1.30 19.90 10.45
C TYR A 411 -2.27 20.26 9.33
N ARG A 412 -2.16 21.49 8.81
CA ARG A 412 -3.08 21.98 7.77
C ARG A 412 -2.53 21.74 6.36
N THR A 413 -1.23 21.56 6.26
CA THR A 413 -0.50 21.38 5.00
C THR A 413 0.50 20.23 5.12
N ALA A 414 0.95 19.69 3.99
CA ALA A 414 2.03 18.70 3.98
C ALA A 414 3.35 19.28 4.52
N ALA A 415 3.58 20.59 4.37
CA ALA A 415 4.73 21.28 4.95
C ALA A 415 4.69 21.30 6.50
N ASP A 416 3.50 21.40 7.10
CA ASP A 416 3.36 21.29 8.57
C ASP A 416 3.78 19.88 9.05
N LEU A 417 3.37 18.85 8.30
CA LEU A 417 3.74 17.46 8.57
C LEU A 417 5.26 17.24 8.49
N THR A 418 5.90 17.67 7.40
CA THR A 418 7.35 17.49 7.24
C THR A 418 8.16 18.35 8.20
N THR A 419 7.68 19.53 8.56
CA THR A 419 8.29 20.38 9.59
C THR A 419 8.25 19.70 10.95
N ALA A 420 7.12 19.09 11.32
CA ALA A 420 7.04 18.34 12.55
C ALA A 420 7.92 17.09 12.54
N ALA A 421 8.04 16.39 11.41
CA ALA A 421 8.96 15.26 11.26
C ALA A 421 10.43 15.66 11.41
N ARG A 422 10.82 16.87 10.95
CA ARG A 422 12.17 17.40 11.17
C ARG A 422 12.46 17.75 12.63
N ASN A 423 11.46 18.27 13.34
CA ASN A 423 11.62 18.80 14.69
C ASN A 423 11.47 17.75 15.80
N GLY A 424 10.72 16.68 15.55
CA GLY A 424 10.58 15.52 16.44
C GLY A 424 11.63 14.48 16.15
#